data_AF-A0A1B6C5J7-F1
#
_entry.id   AF-A0A1B6C5J7-F1
#
_cell.length_a   1.000
_cell.length_b   1.000
_cell.length_c   1.000
_cell.angle_alpha   90.00
_cell.angle_beta   90.00
_cell.angle_gamma   90.00
#
_symmetry.space_group_name_H-M   'P 1'
#
loop_
_entity.id
_entity.type
_entity.pdbx_description
1 polymer ?
#
loop_
_entity_poly.entity_id
_entity_poly.type
_entity_poly.pdbx_seq_one_letter_code
_entity_poly.pdbx_strand_id
1 'polypeptide(L)'
;MFTNCKEILDRRLQVQWEIKDDYVKIQLSGRIKEHQYMAFGISGENGRSSMVGGDVVVAFYDSEQSTFHAIDYYMSATSQCDGKNGVCPDERIGGQNDAVLITGER
;
A
#
# COMPACT_ATOMS: atom_id res chain seq x y z
N MET A 1 1.35 20.61 -2.74
CA MET A 1 2.05 20.39 -1.46
C MET A 1 1.09 19.61 -0.58
N PHE A 2 1.52 18.49 0.01
CA PHE A 2 0.64 17.72 0.89
C PHE A 2 0.36 18.47 2.18
N THR A 3 -0.85 18.35 2.71
CA THR A 3 -1.29 19.08 3.91
C THR A 3 -1.09 18.28 5.19
N ASN A 4 -0.97 16.96 5.09
CA ASN A 4 -0.79 16.06 6.24
C ASN A 4 0.45 15.18 6.06
N CYS A 5 1.09 14.83 7.18
CA CYS A 5 2.29 13.99 7.20
C CYS A 5 2.37 13.20 8.52
N LYS A 6 2.75 11.93 8.43
CA LYS A 6 3.01 11.07 9.60
C LYS A 6 4.18 10.14 9.34
N GLU A 7 5.05 10.00 10.33
CA GLU A 7 6.06 8.95 10.37
C GLU A 7 5.53 7.70 11.09
N ILE A 8 5.75 6.54 10.49
CA ILE A 8 5.39 5.22 11.00
C ILE A 8 6.58 4.26 10.91
N LEU A 9 6.47 3.09 11.55
CA LEU A 9 7.50 2.04 11.55
C LEU A 9 8.88 2.54 12.03
N ASP A 10 8.92 3.23 13.17
CA ASP A 10 10.13 3.82 13.75
C ASP A 10 10.84 4.77 12.78
N ARG A 11 10.05 5.64 12.12
CA ARG A 11 10.50 6.64 11.13
C ARG A 11 11.08 6.07 9.84
N ARG A 12 10.89 4.79 9.56
CA ARG A 12 11.35 4.18 8.30
C ARG A 12 10.41 4.47 7.13
N LEU A 13 9.16 4.79 7.41
CA LEU A 13 8.15 5.12 6.43
C LEU A 13 7.46 6.43 6.81
N GLN A 14 7.51 7.41 5.92
CA GLN A 14 6.76 8.64 6.00
C GLN A 14 5.59 8.55 5.03
N VAL A 15 4.40 8.87 5.52
CA VAL A 15 3.17 8.93 4.74
C VAL A 15 2.70 10.37 4.73
N GLN A 16 2.58 10.95 3.53
CA GLN A 16 1.98 12.26 3.33
C GLN A 16 0.67 12.09 2.58
N TRP A 17 -0.34 12.89 2.92
CA TRP A 17 -1.62 12.83 2.22
C TRP A 17 -2.32 14.18 2.12
N GLU A 18 -3.15 14.28 1.09
CA GLU A 18 -4.02 15.41 0.82
C GLU A 18 -5.36 14.87 0.36
N ILE A 19 -6.44 15.34 0.99
CA ILE A 19 -7.80 14.99 0.59
C ILE A 19 -8.19 15.91 -0.57
N LYS A 20 -8.60 15.31 -1.69
CA LYS A 20 -9.29 15.97 -2.79
C LYS A 20 -10.77 15.64 -2.70
N ASP A 21 -11.59 16.31 -3.51
CA ASP A 21 -13.04 16.19 -3.43
C ASP A 21 -13.52 14.75 -3.64
N ASP A 22 -12.87 14.01 -4.54
CA ASP A 22 -13.25 12.67 -4.99
C ASP A 22 -12.18 11.58 -4.73
N TYR A 23 -10.96 11.95 -4.34
CA TYR A 23 -9.89 11.00 -4.05
C TYR A 23 -8.94 11.49 -2.95
N VAL A 24 -8.14 10.57 -2.40
CA VAL A 24 -7.04 10.92 -1.49
C VAL A 24 -5.72 10.73 -2.23
N LYS A 25 -4.93 11.80 -2.32
CA LYS A 25 -3.56 11.68 -2.85
C LYS A 25 -2.64 11.27 -1.70
N ILE A 26 -1.90 10.19 -1.88
CA ILE A 26 -0.96 9.67 -0.89
C ILE A 26 0.45 9.66 -1.51
N GLN A 27 1.45 10.05 -0.72
CA GLN A 27 2.86 9.85 -1.03
C GLN A 27 3.51 9.03 0.07
N LEU A 28 4.20 7.97 -0.35
CA LEU A 28 5.02 7.13 0.52
C LEU A 28 6.49 7.47 0.29
N SER A 29 7.22 7.73 1.37
CA SER A 29 8.66 8.00 1.33
C SER A 29 9.36 7.15 2.39
N GLY A 30 10.33 6.35 1.96
CA GLY A 30 11.05 5.45 2.86
C GLY A 30 12.37 5.01 2.25
N ARG A 31 13.29 4.56 3.11
CA ARG A 31 14.55 3.92 2.68
C ARG A 31 14.35 2.41 2.68
N ILE A 32 14.18 1.84 1.50
CA ILE A 32 13.97 0.41 1.30
C ILE A 32 15.02 -0.16 0.34
N LYS A 33 15.32 -1.46 0.44
CA LYS A 33 16.15 -2.18 -0.54
C LYS A 33 15.34 -2.53 -1.78
N GLU A 34 16.01 -2.87 -2.89
CA GLU A 34 15.37 -3.25 -4.16
C GLU A 34 14.30 -4.34 -4.03
N HIS A 35 14.50 -5.31 -3.12
CA HIS A 35 13.60 -6.45 -2.89
C HIS A 35 12.59 -6.19 -1.76
N GLN A 36 12.43 -4.94 -1.34
CA GLN A 36 11.48 -4.53 -0.31
C GLN A 36 10.37 -3.69 -0.93
N TYR A 37 9.24 -3.65 -0.24
CA TYR A 37 8.08 -2.87 -0.63
C TYR A 37 7.64 -1.99 0.55
N MET A 38 6.82 -0.99 0.25
CA MET A 38 6.05 -0.24 1.25
C MET A 38 4.58 -0.63 1.09
N ALA A 39 3.87 -0.80 2.20
CA ALA A 39 2.44 -1.02 2.20
C ALA A 39 1.76 -0.04 3.15
N PHE A 40 0.67 0.56 2.71
CA PHE A 40 -0.11 1.49 3.51
C PHE A 40 -1.59 1.40 3.15
N GLY A 41 -2.45 1.48 4.15
CA GLY A 41 -3.88 1.46 3.96
C GLY A 41 -4.66 1.30 5.27
N ILE A 42 -5.88 0.82 5.13
CA ILE A 42 -6.85 0.69 6.20
C ILE A 42 -6.59 -0.60 6.98
N SER A 43 -6.61 -0.49 8.30
CA SER A 43 -6.46 -1.67 9.17
C SER A 43 -7.75 -2.49 9.21
N GLY A 44 -7.62 -3.80 9.36
CA GLY A 44 -8.78 -4.69 9.54
C GLY A 44 -9.51 -4.53 10.87
N GLU A 45 -8.99 -3.71 11.80
CA GLU A 45 -9.66 -3.40 13.05
C GLU A 45 -9.67 -1.90 13.34
N ASN A 46 -10.77 -1.43 13.94
CA ASN A 46 -10.90 -0.05 14.36
C ASN A 46 -10.04 0.23 15.60
N GLY A 47 -9.28 1.33 15.57
CA GLY A 47 -8.55 1.85 16.73
C GLY A 47 -7.20 1.16 17.03
N ARG A 48 -6.80 0.14 16.26
CA ARG A 48 -5.47 -0.48 16.36
C ARG A 48 -5.01 -1.01 15.01
N SER A 49 -3.70 -1.18 14.83
CA SER A 49 -3.17 -1.85 13.64
C SER A 49 -3.35 -3.36 13.75
N SER A 50 -4.04 -3.92 12.79
CA SER A 50 -4.30 -5.34 12.57
C SER A 50 -4.20 -5.64 11.08
N MET A 51 -3.44 -6.68 10.75
CA MET A 51 -3.18 -7.10 9.37
C MET A 51 -4.39 -7.84 8.77
N VAL A 52 -4.98 -8.76 9.53
CA VAL A 52 -6.13 -9.55 9.06
C VAL A 52 -7.35 -8.66 8.94
N GLY A 53 -8.02 -8.71 7.78
CA GLY A 53 -9.09 -7.80 7.37
C GLY A 53 -8.59 -6.46 6.85
N GLY A 54 -7.28 -6.24 6.79
CA GLY A 54 -6.70 -5.01 6.27
C GLY A 54 -6.80 -4.90 4.76
N ASP A 55 -6.82 -3.66 4.29
CA ASP A 55 -6.99 -3.27 2.91
C ASP A 55 -5.92 -2.22 2.59
N VAL A 56 -4.94 -2.59 1.76
CA VAL A 56 -3.69 -1.86 1.63
C VAL A 56 -3.20 -1.78 0.19
N VAL A 57 -2.63 -0.64 -0.15
CA VAL A 57 -1.85 -0.50 -1.37
C VAL A 57 -0.41 -0.92 -1.08
N VAL A 58 0.08 -1.88 -1.86
CA VAL A 58 1.47 -2.33 -1.88
C VAL A 58 2.21 -1.61 -3.01
N ALA A 59 3.18 -0.77 -2.64
CA ALA A 59 4.02 0.00 -3.55
C ALA A 59 5.46 -0.53 -3.57
N PHE A 60 5.98 -0.77 -4.77
CA PHE A 60 7.33 -1.32 -4.96
C PHE A 60 7.95 -0.89 -6.29
N TYR A 61 9.27 -1.06 -6.39
CA TYR A 61 10.03 -0.87 -7.63
C TYR A 61 10.36 -2.25 -8.21
N ASP A 62 9.94 -2.51 -9.44
CA ASP A 62 10.33 -3.68 -10.21
C ASP A 62 11.67 -3.38 -10.91
N SER A 63 12.74 -3.99 -10.42
CA SER A 63 14.09 -3.80 -10.96
C SER A 63 14.30 -4.45 -12.33
N GLU A 64 13.55 -5.52 -12.65
CA GLU A 64 13.66 -6.21 -13.93
C GLU A 64 13.05 -5.37 -15.04
N GLN A 65 11.90 -4.74 -14.77
CA GLN A 65 11.18 -3.89 -15.72
C GLN A 65 11.57 -2.40 -15.61
N SER A 66 12.27 -2.01 -14.55
CA SER A 66 12.58 -0.62 -14.21
C SER A 66 11.35 0.27 -14.06
N THR A 67 10.30 -0.28 -13.44
CA THR A 67 8.99 0.38 -13.27
C THR A 67 8.57 0.45 -11.81
N PHE A 68 7.78 1.45 -11.46
CA PHE A 68 7.11 1.52 -10.17
C PHE A 68 5.72 0.92 -10.27
N HIS A 69 5.26 0.30 -9.20
CA HIS A 69 3.93 -0.29 -9.10
C HIS A 69 3.27 0.11 -7.78
N ALA A 70 1.95 0.28 -7.83
CA ALA A 70 1.08 0.47 -6.67
C ALA A 70 -0.16 -0.38 -6.91
N ILE A 71 -0.31 -1.44 -6.12
CA ILE A 71 -1.31 -2.48 -6.32
C ILE A 71 -2.12 -2.64 -5.04
N ASP A 72 -3.44 -2.71 -5.18
CA ASP A 72 -4.35 -2.89 -4.06
C ASP A 72 -4.45 -4.34 -3.60
N TYR A 73 -4.48 -4.54 -2.28
CA TYR A 73 -4.45 -5.84 -1.63
C TYR A 73 -5.36 -5.91 -0.41
N TYR A 74 -6.26 -6.88 -0.44
CA TYR A 74 -6.99 -7.36 0.72
C TYR A 74 -6.26 -8.51 1.44
N MET A 75 -6.17 -8.40 2.76
CA MET A 75 -5.44 -9.32 3.64
C MET A 75 -6.39 -10.14 4.51
N SER A 76 -6.91 -11.24 3.99
CA SER A 76 -7.83 -12.12 4.73
C SER A 76 -7.15 -13.04 5.75
N ALA A 77 -5.84 -13.28 5.61
CA ALA A 77 -5.03 -14.06 6.54
C ALA A 77 -3.56 -13.66 6.46
N THR A 78 -2.74 -14.13 7.40
CA THR A 78 -1.28 -13.89 7.42
C THR A 78 -0.49 -14.80 6.48
N SER A 79 -1.17 -15.61 5.68
CA SER A 79 -0.59 -16.50 4.67
C SER A 79 -0.46 -15.82 3.30
N GLN A 80 0.35 -16.40 2.43
CA GLN A 80 0.38 -16.00 1.01
C GLN A 80 -0.97 -16.25 0.33
N CYS A 81 -1.26 -15.50 -0.73
CA CYS A 81 -2.47 -15.68 -1.52
C CYS A 81 -2.54 -17.09 -2.14
N ASP A 82 -3.52 -17.88 -1.74
CA ASP A 82 -3.82 -19.19 -2.34
C ASP A 82 -4.71 -19.09 -3.60
N GLY A 83 -5.10 -17.87 -3.97
CA GLY A 83 -6.08 -17.56 -5.02
C GLY A 83 -7.42 -17.08 -4.48
N LYS A 84 -7.69 -17.25 -3.19
CA LYS A 84 -8.91 -16.79 -2.52
C LYS A 84 -8.66 -16.23 -1.11
N ASN A 85 -7.74 -16.81 -0.36
CA ASN A 85 -7.40 -16.46 1.02
C ASN A 85 -5.92 -16.07 1.15
N GLY A 86 -5.58 -15.34 2.21
CA GLY A 86 -4.25 -14.79 2.44
C GLY A 86 -4.15 -13.30 2.07
N VAL A 87 -2.94 -12.87 1.75
CA VAL A 87 -2.62 -11.51 1.25
C VAL A 87 -2.72 -11.51 -0.27
N CYS A 88 -3.89 -11.14 -0.81
CA CYS A 88 -4.20 -11.25 -2.23
C CYS A 88 -4.35 -9.87 -2.87
N PRO A 89 -3.90 -9.68 -4.13
CA PRO A 89 -4.33 -8.53 -4.91
C PRO A 89 -5.84 -8.57 -5.09
N ASP A 90 -6.49 -7.42 -5.02
CA ASP A 90 -7.96 -7.35 -5.06
C ASP A 90 -8.55 -7.95 -6.35
N GLU A 91 -7.94 -7.64 -7.49
CA GLU A 91 -8.34 -8.20 -8.79
C GLU A 91 -8.32 -9.73 -8.81
N ARG A 92 -7.45 -10.37 -8.03
CA ARG A 92 -7.33 -11.84 -7.98
C ARG A 92 -8.50 -12.49 -7.25
N ILE A 93 -9.18 -11.76 -6.36
CA ILE A 93 -10.33 -12.24 -5.59
C ILE A 93 -11.66 -11.64 -6.07
N GLY A 94 -11.65 -10.98 -7.23
CA GLY A 94 -12.84 -10.41 -7.87
C GLY A 94 -13.14 -8.95 -7.49
N GLY A 95 -12.21 -8.27 -6.81
CA GLY A 95 -12.23 -6.83 -6.57
C GLY A 95 -11.61 -6.03 -7.72
N GLN A 96 -11.26 -4.78 -7.46
CA GLN A 96 -10.61 -3.87 -8.40
C GLN A 96 -9.35 -3.29 -7.76
N ASN A 97 -8.36 -2.95 -8.56
CA ASN A 97 -7.25 -2.14 -8.08
C ASN A 97 -7.70 -0.67 -8.05
N ASP A 98 -8.07 -0.16 -6.88
CA ASP A 98 -8.54 1.22 -6.72
C ASP A 98 -7.38 2.23 -6.63
N ALA A 99 -6.13 1.74 -6.63
CA ALA A 99 -4.93 2.55 -6.61
C ALA A 99 -4.44 2.93 -8.01
N VAL A 100 -4.21 4.23 -8.22
CA VAL A 100 -3.58 4.75 -9.45
C VAL A 100 -2.19 5.31 -9.12
N LEU A 101 -1.16 4.72 -9.72
CA LEU A 101 0.19 5.26 -9.63
C LEU A 101 0.27 6.58 -10.41
N ILE A 102 0.64 7.66 -9.72
CA ILE A 102 0.86 8.97 -10.34
C ILE A 102 2.32 9.11 -10.78
N THR A 103 3.27 8.89 -9.86
CA THR A 103 4.72 8.98 -10.08
C THR A 103 5.47 8.13 -9.05
N GLY A 104 6.68 7.71 -9.39
CA GLY A 104 7.64 7.12 -8.45
C GLY A 104 9.07 7.59 -8.75
N GLU A 105 9.89 7.66 -7.72
CA GLU A 105 11.32 8.02 -7.80
C GLU A 105 12.14 7.18 -6.81
N ARG A 106 13.44 7.00 -7.09
CA ARG A 106 14.39 6.26 -6.24
C ARG A 106 15.68 7.03 -6.04
#